data_AF-A0A925P5I5-F1
#
_entry.id   AF-A0A925P5I5-F1
#
_cell.length_a   1.000
_cell.length_b   1.000
_cell.length_c   1.000
_cell.angle_alpha   90.00
_cell.angle_beta   90.00
_cell.angle_gamma   90.00
#
_symmetry.space_group_name_H-M   'P 1'
#
loop_
_entity.id
_entity.type
_entity.pdbx_description
1 polymer ?
#
loop_
_entity_poly.entity_id
_entity_poly.type
_entity_poly.pdbx_seq_one_letter_code
_entity_poly.pdbx_strand_id
1 'polypeptide(L)'
;MKRFHVHVAVDDLDSNIRFYASLFGAEPSVRKDDYAKWMLDDPRVNFAISKRGDTPGLNHLGIQVDSDEELGEMRVRLTQADQPVMDQAEEACCYAESNKHWVQDP
;
A
#
# COMPACT_ATOMS: atom_id res chain seq x y z
N MET A 1 -5.79 -14.83 3.63
CA MET A 1 -5.74 -13.97 4.85
C MET A 1 -5.51 -12.55 4.35
N LYS A 2 -6.04 -11.52 5.01
CA LYS A 2 -5.85 -10.13 4.56
C LYS A 2 -4.47 -9.61 4.98
N ARG A 3 -3.84 -8.78 4.14
CA ARG A 3 -2.45 -8.29 4.31
C ARG A 3 -2.49 -6.80 4.63
N PHE A 4 -1.77 -6.37 5.66
CA PHE A 4 -1.71 -4.94 5.97
C PHE A 4 -0.87 -4.22 4.92
N HIS A 5 -1.37 -3.12 4.38
CA HIS A 5 -0.67 -2.28 3.42
C HIS A 5 -0.28 -0.97 4.08
N VAL A 6 0.98 -0.57 3.88
CA VAL A 6 1.52 0.70 4.36
C VAL A 6 2.28 1.35 3.23
N HIS A 7 1.97 2.61 2.95
CA HIS A 7 2.79 3.43 2.07
C HIS A 7 3.36 4.61 2.84
N VAL A 8 4.68 4.75 2.82
CA VAL A 8 5.42 5.86 3.42
C VAL A 8 6.04 6.73 2.32
N ALA A 9 5.76 8.03 2.35
CA ALA A 9 6.48 9.00 1.51
C ALA A 9 7.87 9.25 2.10
N VAL A 10 8.89 9.28 1.25
CA VAL A 10 10.29 9.48 1.65
C VAL A 10 10.97 10.55 0.80
N ASP A 11 11.97 11.21 1.37
CA ASP A 11 12.79 12.26 0.74
C ASP A 11 14.00 11.69 -0.03
N ASP A 12 14.53 10.56 0.43
CA ASP A 12 15.62 9.82 -0.19
C ASP A 12 15.27 8.34 -0.32
N LEU A 13 14.99 7.90 -1.54
CA LEU A 13 14.59 6.53 -1.83
C LEU A 13 15.71 5.54 -1.52
N ASP A 14 16.94 5.77 -1.99
CA ASP A 14 18.03 4.80 -1.85
C ASP A 14 18.45 4.64 -0.39
N SER A 15 18.46 5.72 0.38
CA SER A 15 18.74 5.66 1.82
C SER A 15 17.67 4.87 2.58
N ASN A 16 16.39 5.06 2.24
CA ASN A 16 15.30 4.33 2.85
C ASN A 16 15.26 2.85 2.39
N ILE A 17 15.59 2.53 1.14
CA ILE A 17 15.74 1.14 0.68
C ILE A 17 16.77 0.41 1.54
N ARG A 18 17.95 1.00 1.75
CA ARG A 18 19.00 0.38 2.60
C ARG A 18 18.52 0.14 4.03
N PHE A 19 17.81 1.11 4.60
CA PHE A 19 17.24 0.99 5.95
C PHE A 19 16.21 -0.14 6.04
N TYR A 20 15.18 -0.13 5.19
CA TYR A 20 14.10 -1.12 5.26
C TYR A 20 14.56 -2.52 4.84
N ALA A 21 15.49 -2.64 3.90
CA ALA A 21 16.08 -3.93 3.56
C ALA A 21 16.82 -4.56 4.75
N SER A 22 17.52 -3.73 5.53
CA SER A 22 18.18 -4.17 6.76
C SER A 22 17.17 -4.53 7.86
N LEU A 23 16.13 -3.69 8.04
CA LEU A 23 15.10 -3.90 9.05
C LEU A 23 14.29 -5.18 8.80
N PHE A 24 13.91 -5.43 7.55
CA PHE A 24 13.13 -6.60 7.17
C PHE A 24 13.99 -7.84 6.90
N GLY A 25 15.32 -7.68 6.80
CA GLY A 25 16.21 -8.75 6.36
C GLY A 25 15.89 -9.24 4.93
N ALA A 26 15.31 -8.37 4.09
CA ALA A 26 14.82 -8.72 2.76
C ALA A 26 14.93 -7.54 1.78
N GLU A 27 15.37 -7.81 0.55
CA GLU A 27 15.37 -6.83 -0.53
C GLU A 27 13.94 -6.54 -1.04
N PRO A 28 13.68 -5.35 -1.63
CA PRO A 28 12.36 -5.04 -2.16
C PRO A 28 11.99 -5.97 -3.33
N SER A 29 10.79 -6.52 -3.25
CA SER A 29 10.15 -7.30 -4.32
C SER A 29 9.91 -6.51 -5.62
N VAL A 30 9.77 -5.19 -5.51
CA VAL A 30 9.67 -4.27 -6.66
C VAL A 30 10.54 -3.07 -6.37
N ARG A 31 11.39 -2.69 -7.33
CA ARG A 31 12.19 -1.46 -7.30
C ARG A 31 12.05 -0.70 -8.61
N LYS A 32 11.90 0.61 -8.49
CA LYS A 32 11.81 1.61 -9.56
C LYS A 32 12.55 2.87 -9.10
N ASP A 33 12.73 3.83 -10.00
CA ASP A 33 13.50 5.05 -9.74
C ASP A 33 12.90 5.93 -8.63
N ASP A 34 11.59 5.83 -8.42
CA ASP A 34 10.83 6.64 -7.46
C ASP A 34 10.06 5.81 -6.41
N TYR A 35 10.19 4.48 -6.44
CA TYR A 35 9.32 3.56 -5.71
C TYR A 35 10.03 2.25 -5.35
N ALA A 36 9.77 1.76 -4.14
CA ALA A 36 10.16 0.41 -3.72
C ALA A 36 9.06 -0.25 -2.89
N LYS A 37 8.95 -1.58 -3.00
CA LYS A 37 7.92 -2.36 -2.31
C LYS A 37 8.44 -3.71 -1.82
N TRP A 38 8.02 -4.09 -0.62
CA TRP A 38 8.24 -5.40 -0.02
C TRP A 38 6.92 -6.14 0.18
N MET A 39 6.92 -7.42 -0.15
CA MET A 39 5.86 -8.37 0.17
C MET A 39 6.40 -9.34 1.22
N LEU A 40 6.15 -9.03 2.50
CA LEU A 40 6.72 -9.75 3.65
C LEU A 40 5.71 -10.73 4.22
N ASP A 41 6.06 -11.98 4.50
CA ASP A 41 5.11 -12.92 5.10
C ASP A 41 5.11 -12.91 6.63
N ASP A 42 6.23 -12.51 7.26
CA ASP A 42 6.35 -12.33 8.70
C ASP A 42 7.18 -11.07 9.03
N PRO A 43 6.55 -9.96 9.47
CA PRO A 43 5.11 -9.77 9.61
C PRO A 43 4.41 -9.71 8.24
N ARG A 44 3.13 -10.09 8.18
CA ARG A 44 2.36 -10.16 6.92
C ARG A 44 1.96 -8.78 6.39
N VAL A 45 2.89 -8.13 5.68
CA VAL A 45 2.78 -6.71 5.26
C VAL A 45 3.10 -6.56 3.76
N ASN A 46 2.36 -5.68 3.08
CA ASN A 46 2.74 -5.07 1.81
C ASN A 46 3.24 -3.66 2.14
N PHE A 47 4.56 -3.47 2.14
CA PHE A 47 5.19 -2.22 2.55
C PHE A 47 5.73 -1.49 1.33
N ALA A 48 5.37 -0.23 1.16
CA ALA A 48 5.81 0.57 0.02
C ALA A 48 6.41 1.90 0.48
N ILE A 49 7.42 2.36 -0.24
CA ILE A 49 7.96 3.71 -0.10
C ILE A 49 8.03 4.40 -1.46
N SER A 50 7.85 5.72 -1.48
CA SER A 50 8.03 6.49 -2.71
C SER A 50 8.57 7.89 -2.48
N LYS A 51 9.33 8.39 -3.47
CA LYS A 51 9.79 9.77 -3.53
C LYS A 51 9.06 10.51 -4.65
N ARG A 52 7.83 10.96 -4.36
CA ARG A 52 6.92 11.59 -5.35
C ARG A 52 6.48 13.01 -5.03
N GLY A 53 7.20 13.68 -4.12
CA GLY A 53 6.92 15.07 -3.73
C GLY A 53 5.92 15.23 -2.59
N ASP A 54 5.36 14.13 -2.07
CA ASP A 54 4.57 14.13 -0.85
C ASP A 54 5.43 14.48 0.38
N THR A 55 4.79 14.99 1.43
CA THR A 55 5.45 15.25 2.72
C THR A 55 5.96 13.92 3.28
N PRO A 56 7.25 13.80 3.67
CA PRO A 56 7.77 12.57 4.25
C PRO A 56 6.97 12.12 5.48
N GLY A 57 6.67 10.83 5.54
CA GLY A 57 5.83 10.25 6.59
C GLY A 57 4.77 9.30 6.04
N LEU A 58 3.78 8.95 6.87
CA LEU A 58 2.68 8.10 6.47
C LEU A 58 1.91 8.76 5.31
N ASN A 59 1.88 8.09 4.16
CA ASN A 59 1.14 8.55 2.99
C ASN A 59 -0.29 7.98 3.01
N HIS A 60 -0.41 6.66 3.13
CA HIS A 60 -1.70 5.99 3.32
C HIS A 60 -1.55 4.58 3.91
N LEU A 61 -2.66 4.04 4.37
CA LEU A 61 -2.82 2.67 4.86
C LEU A 61 -3.79 1.89 3.97
N GLY A 62 -3.75 0.57 4.06
CA GLY A 62 -4.74 -0.26 3.39
C GLY A 62 -4.80 -1.68 3.92
N ILE A 63 -5.80 -2.40 3.43
CA ILE A 63 -5.97 -3.83 3.65
C ILE A 63 -6.01 -4.49 2.27
N GLN A 64 -4.92 -5.18 1.92
CA GLN A 64 -4.87 -5.97 0.70
C GLN A 64 -5.61 -7.30 0.92
N VAL A 65 -6.44 -7.64 -0.05
CA VAL A 65 -7.20 -8.89 -0.13
C VAL A 65 -6.73 -9.72 -1.32
N ASP A 66 -7.09 -11.00 -1.33
CA ASP A 66 -6.60 -11.95 -2.33
C ASP A 66 -7.58 -12.11 -3.53
N SER A 67 -8.81 -11.57 -3.44
CA SER A 67 -9.82 -11.65 -4.51
C SER A 67 -10.77 -10.43 -4.57
N ASP A 68 -11.41 -10.23 -5.73
CA ASP A 68 -12.45 -9.21 -5.91
C ASP A 68 -13.69 -9.47 -5.03
N GLU A 69 -13.98 -10.73 -4.72
CA GLU A 69 -15.06 -11.09 -3.79
C GLU A 69 -14.76 -10.54 -2.38
N GLU A 70 -13.55 -10.79 -1.86
CA GLU A 70 -13.13 -10.23 -0.57
C GLU A 70 -13.07 -8.69 -0.60
N LEU A 71 -12.75 -8.10 -1.75
CA LEU A 71 -12.74 -6.65 -1.95
C LEU A 71 -14.16 -6.07 -1.88
N GLY A 72 -15.12 -6.74 -2.53
CA GLY A 72 -16.54 -6.41 -2.49
C GLY A 72 -17.12 -6.51 -1.07
N GLU A 73 -16.75 -7.54 -0.31
CA GLU A 73 -17.13 -7.66 1.11
C GLU A 73 -16.62 -6.46 1.93
N MET A 74 -15.39 -6.00 1.66
CA MET A 74 -14.80 -4.86 2.37
C MET A 74 -15.52 -3.56 2.02
N ARG A 75 -15.87 -3.36 0.74
CA ARG A 75 -16.67 -2.21 0.29
C ARG A 75 -18.01 -2.13 1.02
N VAL A 76 -18.73 -3.26 1.14
CA VAL A 76 -20.01 -3.32 1.86
C VAL A 76 -19.84 -2.87 3.31
N ARG A 77 -18.78 -3.31 4.00
CA ARG A 77 -18.50 -2.89 5.39
C ARG A 77 -18.18 -1.41 5.50
N LEU A 78 -17.46 -0.83 4.53
CA LEU A 78 -17.15 0.60 4.50
C LEU A 78 -18.42 1.45 4.29
N THR A 79 -19.31 1.03 3.40
CA THR A 79 -20.61 1.69 3.21
C THR A 79 -21.47 1.64 4.48
N GLN A 80 -21.41 0.54 5.24
CA GLN A 80 -22.11 0.43 6.53
C GLN A 80 -21.50 1.30 7.64
N ALA A 81 -20.25 1.74 7.49
CA ALA A 81 -19.57 2.64 8.42
C ALA A 81 -19.83 4.13 8.12
N ASP A 82 -20.82 4.43 7.25
CA ASP A 82 -21.18 5.77 6.77
C ASP A 82 -19.99 6.56 6.19
N GLN A 83 -19.00 5.85 5.63
CA GLN A 83 -17.85 6.49 4.98
C GLN A 83 -18.11 6.68 3.48
N PRO A 84 -17.83 7.87 2.91
CA PRO A 84 -17.86 8.07 1.47
C PRO A 84 -16.77 7.21 0.82
N VAL A 85 -17.19 6.19 0.07
CA VAL A 85 -16.27 5.29 -0.65
C VAL A 85 -16.02 5.84 -2.05
N MET A 86 -14.76 6.08 -2.39
CA MET A 86 -14.32 6.38 -3.74
C MET A 86 -13.80 5.09 -4.39
N ASP A 87 -14.53 4.60 -5.38
CA ASP A 87 -14.13 3.42 -6.15
C ASP A 87 -13.10 3.82 -7.21
N GLN A 88 -12.01 3.07 -7.30
CA GLN A 88 -10.98 3.20 -8.33
C GLN A 88 -10.82 1.85 -9.02
N ALA A 89 -11.46 1.72 -10.19
CA ALA A 89 -11.38 0.54 -11.05
C ALA A 89 -10.19 0.69 -12.01
N GLU A 90 -9.41 -0.39 -12.19
CA GLU A 90 -8.41 -0.54 -13.27
C GLU A 90 -7.36 0.58 -13.41
N GLU A 91 -6.93 1.22 -12.31
CA GLU A 91 -5.81 2.15 -12.41
C GLU A 91 -4.47 1.46 -12.13
N ALA A 92 -3.56 1.53 -13.12
CA ALA A 92 -2.15 1.18 -13.03
C ALA A 92 -1.39 2.13 -12.07
N CYS A 93 -1.80 2.17 -10.81
CA CYS A 93 -1.19 3.01 -9.80
C CYS A 93 -0.09 2.20 -9.08
N CYS A 94 1.16 2.58 -9.35
CA CYS A 94 2.39 2.00 -8.79
C CYS A 94 2.81 0.65 -9.37
N TYR A 95 2.79 0.51 -10.70
CA TYR A 95 3.37 -0.65 -11.41
C TYR A 95 2.70 -2.01 -11.10
N ALA A 96 1.46 -1.98 -10.62
CA ALA A 96 0.59 -3.12 -10.41
C ALA A 96 -0.83 -2.76 -10.87
N GLU A 97 -1.54 -3.73 -11.41
CA GLU A 97 -2.98 -3.65 -11.68
C GLU A 97 -3.73 -4.15 -10.44
N SER A 98 -4.60 -3.32 -9.88
CA SER A 98 -5.40 -3.68 -8.72
C SER A 98 -6.66 -2.81 -8.63
N ASN A 99 -7.80 -3.43 -8.31
CA ASN A 99 -9.01 -2.71 -7.91
C ASN A 99 -8.84 -2.15 -6.50
N LYS A 100 -9.29 -0.91 -6.27
CA LYS A 100 -9.16 -0.23 -4.97
C LYS A 100 -10.45 0.47 -4.58
N HIS A 101 -10.74 0.47 -3.28
CA HIS A 101 -11.76 1.30 -2.65
C HIS A 101 -11.07 2.20 -1.63
N TRP A 102 -11.18 3.51 -1.83
CA TRP A 102 -10.58 4.51 -0.95
C TRP A 102 -11.64 5.10 -0.03
N VAL A 103 -11.25 5.30 1.23
CA VAL A 103 -12.01 6.04 2.24
C VAL A 103 -11.04 6.94 3.01
N GLN A 104 -11.59 7.98 3.61
CA GLN A 104 -10.89 8.76 4.63
C GLN A 104 -11.59 8.48 5.96
N ASP A 105 -10.82 8.15 6.99
CA ASP A 105 -11.35 7.98 8.34
C ASP A 105 -11.69 9.35 8.98
N PRO A 106 -12.44 9.38 10.11
CA PRO A 106 -12.86 10.62 10.78
C PRO A 106 -11.73 11.53 11.27
#